data_AF-A0A1G7FYH7-F1
#
_entry.id   AF-A0A1G7FYH7-F1
#
_cell.length_a   1.000
_cell.length_b   1.000
_cell.length_c   1.000
_cell.angle_alpha   90.00
_cell.angle_beta   90.00
_cell.angle_gamma   90.00
#
_symmetry.space_group_name_H-M   'P 1'
#
loop_
_entity.id
_entity.type
_entity.pdbx_description
1 polymer ?
#
loop_
_entity_poly.entity_id
_entity_poly.type
_entity_poly.pdbx_seq_one_letter_code
_entity_poly.pdbx_strand_id
1 'polypeptide(L)'
;MKNLSIPKDDLDVLILFENLSVNDKDCVIQVFNNFAKGQTYDITADKIAQVTSLSYDNAFVIIGVYFVLLRTINLNNYNQEDFIKNVVTNSAIRYEIEDEDKSKVDNAIKTLLTINNPNLLLTSIASYLTSQNSNLLTGFSVFSDLKPIKTNNQISGLALNNVLKLRFRGENQEENQMFFSFDADDLNELINKLTELKESNELLKAKYNDDIIYI
;
A
#
# COMPACT_ATOMS: atom_id res chain seq x y z
N MET A 1 -11.36 0.24 -17.92
CA MET A 1 -10.23 0.18 -16.97
C MET A 1 -8.92 0.28 -17.75
N LYS A 2 -7.88 0.93 -17.21
CA LYS A 2 -6.53 0.84 -17.80
C LYS A 2 -6.10 -0.63 -17.88
N ASN A 3 -5.30 -1.01 -18.89
CA ASN A 3 -4.70 -2.35 -19.00
C ASN A 3 -3.65 -2.53 -17.89
N LEU A 4 -4.12 -2.81 -16.68
CA LEU A 4 -3.27 -3.08 -15.52
C LEU A 4 -2.81 -4.54 -15.57
N SER A 5 -1.51 -4.74 -15.40
CA SER A 5 -0.86 -6.06 -15.30
C SER A 5 0.08 -6.07 -14.10
N ILE A 6 0.15 -7.18 -13.38
CA ILE A 6 1.09 -7.42 -12.29
C ILE A 6 2.47 -7.74 -12.90
N PRO A 7 3.58 -7.14 -12.43
CA PRO A 7 4.93 -7.51 -12.87
C PRO A 7 5.22 -9.00 -12.72
N LYS A 8 6.10 -9.55 -13.57
CA LYS A 8 6.39 -10.99 -13.55
C LYS A 8 6.91 -11.48 -12.19
N ASP A 9 7.83 -10.74 -11.59
CA ASP A 9 8.40 -11.08 -10.28
C ASP A 9 7.32 -11.12 -9.18
N ASP A 10 6.35 -10.20 -9.23
CA ASP A 10 5.23 -10.15 -8.27
C ASP A 10 4.26 -11.33 -8.46
N LEU A 11 4.13 -11.88 -9.68
CA LEU A 11 3.32 -13.08 -9.94
C LEU A 11 3.93 -14.30 -9.27
N ASP A 12 5.26 -14.45 -9.35
CA ASP A 12 5.96 -15.59 -8.76
C ASP A 12 5.85 -15.55 -7.22
N VAL A 13 5.80 -14.35 -6.64
CA VAL A 13 5.52 -14.16 -5.20
C VAL A 13 4.08 -14.55 -4.83
N LEU A 14 3.09 -14.25 -5.68
CA LEU A 14 1.70 -14.66 -5.43
C LEU A 14 1.55 -16.18 -5.54
N ILE A 15 2.25 -16.82 -6.48
CA ILE A 15 2.30 -18.27 -6.61
C ILE A 15 2.99 -18.89 -5.39
N LEU A 16 4.10 -18.30 -4.92
CA LEU A 16 4.77 -18.70 -3.69
C LEU A 16 3.82 -18.67 -2.49
N PHE A 17 3.07 -17.58 -2.32
CA PHE A 17 2.08 -17.46 -1.25
C PHE A 17 0.99 -18.54 -1.37
N GLU A 18 0.49 -18.81 -2.57
CA GLU A 18 -0.55 -19.81 -2.76
C GLU A 18 -0.06 -21.25 -2.57
N ASN A 19 1.23 -21.51 -2.74
CA ASN A 19 1.84 -22.81 -2.49
C ASN A 19 2.19 -23.07 -1.01
N LEU A 20 1.99 -22.08 -0.13
CA LEU A 20 2.19 -22.27 1.31
C LEU A 20 1.23 -23.32 1.87
N SER A 21 1.65 -23.96 2.96
CA SER A 21 0.76 -24.81 3.75
C SER A 21 -0.44 -23.99 4.26
N VAL A 22 -1.60 -24.62 4.45
CA VAL A 22 -2.79 -23.94 4.98
C VAL A 22 -2.46 -23.26 6.32
N ASN A 23 -1.72 -23.93 7.19
CA ASN A 23 -1.28 -23.38 8.47
C ASN A 23 -0.39 -22.13 8.30
N ASP A 24 0.57 -22.15 7.37
CA ASP A 24 1.44 -21.00 7.12
C ASP A 24 0.64 -19.81 6.54
N LYS A 25 -0.29 -20.07 5.60
CA LYS A 25 -1.19 -19.02 5.07
C LYS A 25 -2.03 -18.40 6.18
N ASP A 26 -2.63 -19.22 7.04
CA ASP A 26 -3.43 -18.75 8.15
C ASP A 26 -2.60 -17.90 9.12
N CYS A 27 -1.35 -18.29 9.39
CA CYS A 27 -0.43 -17.51 10.21
C CYS A 27 -0.09 -16.15 9.55
N VAL A 28 0.19 -16.12 8.24
CA VAL A 28 0.40 -14.86 7.50
C VAL A 28 -0.83 -13.95 7.62
N ILE A 29 -2.02 -14.48 7.35
CA ILE A 29 -3.29 -13.75 7.42
C ILE A 29 -3.53 -13.23 8.84
N GLN A 30 -3.21 -14.02 9.88
CA GLN A 30 -3.31 -13.58 11.27
C GLN A 30 -2.34 -12.45 11.59
N VAL A 31 -1.10 -12.49 11.10
CA VAL A 31 -0.15 -11.38 11.28
C VAL A 31 -0.67 -10.10 10.64
N PHE A 32 -1.26 -10.20 9.43
CA PHE A 32 -1.88 -9.06 8.77
C PHE A 32 -3.13 -8.54 9.49
N ASN A 33 -4.04 -9.41 9.92
CA ASN A 33 -5.21 -9.01 10.69
C ASN A 33 -4.82 -8.33 12.02
N ASN A 34 -3.74 -8.77 12.66
CA ASN A 34 -3.20 -8.19 13.88
C ASN A 34 -2.16 -7.09 13.64
N PHE A 35 -2.07 -6.53 12.42
CA PHE A 35 -1.10 -5.50 12.10
C PHE A 35 -1.32 -4.27 12.99
N ALA A 36 -0.30 -4.00 13.80
CA ALA A 36 -0.35 -2.94 14.80
C ALA A 36 0.01 -1.60 14.17
N LYS A 37 -0.47 -0.54 14.81
CA LYS A 37 -0.20 0.79 14.33
C LYS A 37 1.27 1.17 14.51
N GLY A 38 1.88 1.77 13.48
CA GLY A 38 3.30 2.16 13.48
C GLY A 38 4.26 0.99 13.19
N GLN A 39 3.74 -0.21 12.91
CA GLN A 39 4.55 -1.34 12.48
C GLN A 39 5.09 -1.11 11.06
N THR A 40 6.36 -1.44 10.83
CA THR A 40 7.02 -1.31 9.51
C THR A 40 6.96 -2.62 8.72
N TYR A 41 7.38 -2.59 7.44
CA TYR A 41 7.56 -3.79 6.64
C TYR A 41 8.48 -4.80 7.29
N ASP A 42 9.66 -4.35 7.73
CA ASP A 42 10.70 -5.22 8.28
C ASP A 42 10.20 -5.98 9.51
N ILE A 43 9.57 -5.25 10.45
CA ILE A 43 9.00 -5.86 11.67
C ILE A 43 7.90 -6.87 11.32
N THR A 44 7.15 -6.60 10.26
CA THR A 44 6.07 -7.50 9.82
C THR A 44 6.63 -8.74 9.14
N ALA A 45 7.66 -8.58 8.31
CA ALA A 45 8.36 -9.69 7.65
C ALA A 45 9.01 -10.59 8.70
N ASP A 46 9.67 -10.00 9.69
CA ASP A 46 10.24 -10.73 10.84
C ASP A 46 9.17 -11.54 11.57
N LYS A 47 8.02 -10.94 11.88
CA LYS A 47 6.92 -11.64 12.56
C LYS A 47 6.42 -12.82 11.74
N ILE A 48 6.19 -12.63 10.44
CA ILE A 48 5.76 -13.72 9.55
C ILE A 48 6.79 -14.84 9.53
N ALA A 49 8.08 -14.52 9.37
CA ALA A 49 9.15 -15.50 9.34
C ALA A 49 9.31 -16.26 10.66
N GLN A 50 8.95 -15.65 11.81
CA GLN A 50 8.96 -16.30 13.11
C GLN A 50 7.82 -17.30 13.32
N VAL A 51 6.67 -17.08 12.66
CA VAL A 51 5.45 -17.90 12.85
C VAL A 51 5.12 -18.81 11.68
N THR A 52 5.98 -18.86 10.66
CA THR A 52 5.80 -19.71 9.47
C THR A 52 7.10 -20.41 9.08
N SER A 53 7.02 -21.27 8.07
CA SER A 53 8.19 -21.87 7.41
C SER A 53 8.94 -20.93 6.45
N LEU A 54 8.48 -19.69 6.27
CA LEU A 54 9.08 -18.73 5.34
C LEU A 54 10.40 -18.15 5.88
N SER A 55 11.35 -17.94 4.97
CA SER A 55 12.48 -17.04 5.22
C SER A 55 12.01 -15.58 5.32
N TYR A 56 12.79 -14.74 6.00
CA TYR A 56 12.58 -13.29 6.03
C TYR A 56 12.37 -12.67 4.65
N ASP A 57 13.23 -12.99 3.67
CA ASP A 57 13.16 -12.40 2.33
C ASP A 57 11.83 -12.72 1.63
N ASN A 58 11.42 -13.99 1.66
CA ASN A 58 10.12 -14.42 1.14
C ASN A 58 8.94 -13.72 1.85
N ALA A 59 8.99 -13.61 3.18
CA ALA A 59 7.97 -12.87 3.92
C ALA A 59 7.94 -11.39 3.50
N PHE A 60 9.11 -10.77 3.34
CA PHE A 60 9.26 -9.37 2.95
C PHE A 60 8.66 -9.09 1.57
N VAL A 61 8.95 -9.93 0.57
CA VAL A 61 8.39 -9.75 -0.79
C VAL A 61 6.88 -9.99 -0.83
N ILE A 62 6.35 -10.95 -0.06
CA ILE A 62 4.89 -11.18 0.05
C ILE A 62 4.19 -9.92 0.58
N ILE A 63 4.71 -9.32 1.65
CA ILE A 63 4.15 -8.07 2.21
C ILE A 63 4.25 -6.94 1.18
N GLY A 64 5.38 -6.85 0.47
CA GLY A 64 5.59 -5.89 -0.60
C GLY A 64 4.49 -5.94 -1.66
N VAL A 65 4.26 -7.13 -2.23
CA VAL A 65 3.22 -7.35 -3.25
C VAL A 65 1.83 -7.05 -2.69
N TYR A 66 1.52 -7.53 -1.48
CA TYR A 66 0.22 -7.24 -0.85
C TYR A 66 -0.02 -5.73 -0.71
N PHE A 67 0.97 -4.95 -0.27
CA PHE A 67 0.84 -3.51 -0.11
C PHE A 67 0.68 -2.79 -1.46
N VAL A 68 1.30 -3.30 -2.54
CA VAL A 68 1.08 -2.81 -3.90
C VAL A 68 -0.36 -3.05 -4.35
N LEU A 69 -0.89 -4.25 -4.15
CA LEU A 69 -2.26 -4.59 -4.49
C LEU A 69 -3.24 -3.72 -3.70
N LEU A 70 -3.07 -3.67 -2.37
CA LEU A 70 -3.94 -2.96 -1.43
C LEU A 70 -3.99 -1.46 -1.74
N ARG A 71 -2.84 -0.80 -1.98
CA ARG A 71 -2.87 0.63 -2.35
C ARG A 71 -3.47 0.85 -3.74
N THR A 72 -3.21 -0.04 -4.70
CA THR A 72 -3.64 0.18 -6.08
C THR A 72 -5.15 0.10 -6.20
N ILE A 73 -5.79 -0.90 -5.57
CA ILE A 73 -7.24 -1.00 -5.58
C ILE A 73 -7.91 0.19 -4.87
N ASN A 74 -7.39 0.60 -3.71
CA ASN A 74 -7.98 1.66 -2.89
C ASN A 74 -7.76 3.06 -3.48
N LEU A 75 -6.53 3.40 -3.91
CA LEU A 75 -6.23 4.74 -4.44
C LEU A 75 -6.93 5.02 -5.78
N ASN A 76 -7.25 3.98 -6.55
CA ASN A 76 -7.97 4.14 -7.82
C ASN A 76 -9.48 3.85 -7.68
N ASN A 77 -9.96 3.58 -6.46
CA ASN A 77 -11.35 3.24 -6.15
C ASN A 77 -11.93 2.16 -7.08
N TYR A 78 -11.15 1.10 -7.33
CA TYR A 78 -11.59 0.01 -8.20
C TYR A 78 -12.51 -0.95 -7.45
N ASN A 79 -13.56 -1.41 -8.14
CA ASN A 79 -14.31 -2.57 -7.66
C ASN A 79 -13.36 -3.79 -7.58
N GLN A 80 -13.43 -4.53 -6.48
CA GLN A 80 -12.50 -5.62 -6.21
C GLN A 80 -12.59 -6.76 -7.22
N GLU A 81 -13.80 -7.20 -7.58
CA GLU A 81 -13.96 -8.30 -8.53
C GLU A 81 -13.46 -7.91 -9.93
N ASP A 82 -13.81 -6.70 -10.38
CA ASP A 82 -13.35 -6.18 -11.66
C ASP A 82 -11.83 -5.98 -11.66
N PHE A 83 -11.26 -5.49 -10.56
CA PHE A 83 -9.82 -5.32 -10.42
C PHE A 83 -9.10 -6.66 -10.58
N ILE A 84 -9.49 -7.67 -9.80
CA ILE A 84 -8.88 -9.01 -9.82
C ILE A 84 -8.97 -9.61 -11.22
N LYS A 85 -10.16 -9.62 -11.81
CA LYS A 85 -10.37 -10.17 -13.15
C LYS A 85 -9.47 -9.50 -14.19
N ASN A 86 -9.39 -8.17 -14.18
CA ASN A 86 -8.57 -7.43 -15.14
C ASN A 86 -7.08 -7.69 -14.95
N VAL A 87 -6.57 -7.59 -13.72
CA VAL A 87 -5.12 -7.76 -13.48
C VAL A 87 -4.67 -9.20 -13.77
N VAL A 88 -5.46 -10.21 -13.40
CA VAL A 88 -5.14 -11.61 -13.69
C VAL A 88 -5.16 -11.88 -15.20
N THR A 89 -6.21 -11.44 -15.89
CA THR A 89 -6.36 -11.68 -17.34
C THR A 89 -5.24 -11.00 -18.12
N ASN A 90 -4.96 -9.73 -17.84
CA ASN A 90 -3.93 -8.98 -18.55
C ASN A 90 -2.52 -9.52 -18.26
N SER A 91 -2.27 -9.97 -17.03
CA SER A 91 -0.97 -10.57 -16.67
C SER A 91 -0.78 -11.92 -17.35
N ALA A 92 -1.82 -12.76 -17.40
CA ALA A 92 -1.79 -14.04 -18.10
C ALA A 92 -1.51 -13.88 -19.59
N ILE A 93 -2.14 -12.90 -20.26
CA ILE A 93 -1.88 -12.59 -21.67
C ILE A 93 -0.46 -12.07 -21.86
N ARG A 94 0.00 -11.14 -21.00
CA ARG A 94 1.29 -10.47 -21.17
C ARG A 94 2.49 -11.39 -20.94
N TYR A 95 2.39 -12.33 -20.02
CA TYR A 95 3.50 -13.21 -19.62
C TYR A 95 3.27 -14.69 -19.92
N GLU A 96 2.24 -15.01 -20.71
CA GLU A 96 1.91 -16.38 -21.14
C GLU A 96 1.82 -17.36 -19.95
N ILE A 97 1.14 -16.95 -18.88
CA ILE A 97 0.99 -17.76 -17.66
C ILE A 97 0.06 -18.93 -17.94
N GLU A 98 0.47 -20.14 -17.55
CA GLU A 98 -0.36 -21.35 -17.64
C GLU A 98 -1.63 -21.26 -16.79
N ASP A 99 -2.69 -21.98 -17.17
CA ASP A 99 -3.99 -21.92 -16.49
C ASP A 99 -3.92 -22.31 -15.01
N GLU A 100 -3.05 -23.25 -14.63
CA GLU A 100 -2.85 -23.64 -13.23
C GLU A 100 -2.32 -22.48 -12.39
N ASP A 101 -1.25 -21.83 -12.85
CA ASP A 101 -0.63 -20.71 -12.14
C ASP A 101 -1.51 -19.46 -12.17
N LYS A 102 -2.28 -19.26 -13.23
CA LYS A 102 -3.33 -18.23 -13.28
C LYS A 102 -4.37 -18.42 -12.17
N SER A 103 -4.83 -19.66 -11.94
CA SER A 103 -5.74 -19.97 -10.83
C SER A 103 -5.10 -19.71 -9.47
N LYS A 104 -3.81 -20.04 -9.30
CA LYS A 104 -3.08 -19.74 -8.06
C LYS A 104 -3.00 -18.23 -7.79
N VAL A 105 -2.66 -17.44 -8.80
CA VAL A 105 -2.60 -15.97 -8.70
C VAL A 105 -3.97 -15.38 -8.36
N ASP A 106 -5.04 -15.82 -9.01
CA ASP A 106 -6.41 -15.37 -8.72
C ASP A 106 -6.79 -15.65 -7.26
N ASN A 107 -6.53 -16.86 -6.76
CA ASN A 107 -6.80 -17.25 -5.38
C ASN A 107 -5.96 -16.46 -4.36
N ALA A 108 -4.67 -16.25 -4.64
CA ALA A 108 -3.78 -15.46 -3.80
C ALA A 108 -4.29 -14.02 -3.64
N ILE A 109 -4.64 -13.36 -4.75
CA ILE A 109 -5.13 -11.98 -4.71
C ILE A 109 -6.47 -11.91 -3.98
N LYS A 110 -7.41 -12.82 -4.25
CA LYS A 110 -8.70 -12.89 -3.54
C LYS A 110 -8.49 -13.01 -2.04
N THR A 111 -7.65 -13.95 -1.62
CA THR A 111 -7.34 -14.20 -0.20
C THR A 111 -6.74 -12.96 0.45
N LEU A 112 -5.68 -12.40 -0.14
CA LEU A 112 -4.99 -11.24 0.41
C LEU A 112 -5.90 -10.00 0.48
N LEU A 113 -6.71 -9.74 -0.54
CA LEU A 113 -7.61 -8.58 -0.56
C LEU A 113 -8.85 -8.73 0.34
N THR A 114 -9.12 -9.90 0.91
CA THR A 114 -10.15 -10.04 1.96
C THR A 114 -9.73 -9.45 3.31
N ILE A 115 -8.42 -9.25 3.50
CA ILE A 115 -7.86 -8.70 4.73
C ILE A 115 -8.23 -7.23 4.84
N ASN A 116 -9.09 -6.91 5.79
CA ASN A 116 -9.56 -5.56 6.05
C ASN A 116 -8.93 -5.01 7.34
N ASN A 117 -7.68 -4.56 7.26
CA ASN A 117 -7.02 -3.84 8.34
C ASN A 117 -6.64 -2.42 7.89
N PRO A 118 -7.23 -1.36 8.49
CA PRO A 118 -6.96 0.02 8.07
C PRO A 118 -5.51 0.45 8.30
N ASN A 119 -4.79 -0.13 9.26
CA ASN A 119 -3.39 0.20 9.51
C ASN A 119 -2.48 -0.29 8.37
N LEU A 120 -2.83 -1.41 7.72
CA LEU A 120 -2.10 -1.92 6.56
C LEU A 120 -2.22 -0.96 5.37
N LEU A 121 -3.44 -0.51 5.07
CA LEU A 121 -3.67 0.46 4.00
C LEU A 121 -2.88 1.75 4.24
N LEU A 122 -2.99 2.32 5.45
CA LEU A 122 -2.26 3.54 5.81
C LEU A 122 -0.75 3.37 5.69
N THR A 123 -0.20 2.25 6.17
CA THR A 123 1.23 1.96 6.06
C THR A 123 1.65 1.78 4.60
N SER A 124 0.81 1.16 3.77
CA SER A 124 1.06 0.97 2.34
C SER A 124 1.12 2.28 1.56
N ILE A 125 0.22 3.21 1.87
CA ILE A 125 0.20 4.55 1.27
C ILE A 125 1.45 5.30 1.74
N ALA A 126 1.70 5.37 3.04
CA ALA A 126 2.83 6.10 3.61
C ALA A 126 4.19 5.63 3.06
N SER A 127 4.33 4.32 2.89
CA SER A 127 5.55 3.73 2.34
C SER A 127 5.73 4.02 0.86
N TYR A 128 4.65 3.99 0.08
CA TYR A 128 4.68 4.41 -1.31
C TYR A 128 5.08 5.88 -1.44
N LEU A 129 4.54 6.77 -0.60
CA LEU A 129 4.93 8.18 -0.59
C LEU A 129 6.40 8.38 -0.25
N THR A 130 6.91 7.61 0.71
CA THR A 130 8.33 7.64 1.09
C THR A 130 9.22 7.18 -0.04
N SER A 131 8.87 6.12 -0.77
CA SER A 131 9.69 5.60 -1.87
C SER A 131 9.68 6.51 -3.12
N GLN A 132 8.55 7.14 -3.43
CA GLN A 132 8.44 8.08 -4.56
C GLN A 132 9.13 9.42 -4.29
N ASN A 133 9.28 9.80 -3.01
CA ASN A 133 9.84 11.08 -2.60
C ASN A 133 11.05 10.91 -1.68
N SER A 134 11.86 9.86 -1.89
CA SER A 134 12.96 9.48 -1.00
C SER A 134 14.00 10.58 -0.76
N ASN A 135 14.13 11.52 -1.71
CA ASN A 135 15.02 12.68 -1.58
C ASN A 135 14.45 13.80 -0.67
N LEU A 136 13.16 13.77 -0.38
CA LEU A 136 12.44 14.79 0.39
C LEU A 136 11.81 14.24 1.67
N LEU A 137 11.44 12.96 1.73
CA LEU A 137 10.66 12.38 2.81
C LEU A 137 11.55 11.49 3.70
N THR A 138 11.73 11.91 4.96
CA THR A 138 12.67 11.29 5.90
C THR A 138 12.03 10.25 6.81
N GLY A 139 10.70 10.16 6.84
CA GLY A 139 10.00 9.07 7.49
C GLY A 139 8.51 9.32 7.68
N PHE A 140 7.81 8.32 8.18
CA PHE A 140 6.40 8.41 8.51
C PHE A 140 6.08 7.71 9.82
N SER A 141 4.95 8.07 10.42
CA SER A 141 4.36 7.34 11.53
C SER A 141 2.85 7.49 11.47
N VAL A 142 2.12 6.40 11.66
CA VAL A 142 0.68 6.45 11.90
C VAL A 142 0.49 6.46 13.41
N PHE A 143 -0.34 7.36 13.94
CA PHE A 143 -0.83 7.33 15.32
C PHE A 143 -2.33 7.63 15.39
N SER A 144 -2.94 7.53 16.59
CA SER A 144 -4.35 7.89 16.77
C SER A 144 -4.37 9.04 17.76
N ASP A 145 -5.16 10.05 17.44
CA ASP A 145 -5.45 11.18 18.28
C ASP A 145 -6.87 11.04 18.83
N LEU A 146 -7.09 11.42 20.08
CA LEU A 146 -8.40 11.41 20.72
C LEU A 146 -8.88 12.85 20.82
N LYS A 147 -9.85 13.22 19.98
CA LYS A 147 -10.43 14.56 20.00
C LYS A 147 -11.73 14.58 20.80
N PRO A 148 -11.89 15.45 21.80
CA PRO A 148 -13.15 15.56 22.53
C PRO A 148 -14.24 16.14 21.64
N ILE A 149 -15.35 15.42 21.52
CA ILE A 149 -16.58 15.92 20.94
C ILE A 149 -17.24 16.78 22.02
N LYS A 150 -17.50 18.05 21.71
CA LYS A 150 -18.16 18.97 22.62
C LYS A 150 -19.56 19.28 22.14
N THR A 151 -20.54 19.11 23.01
CA THR A 151 -21.92 19.56 22.81
C THR A 151 -22.26 20.52 23.94
N ASN A 152 -22.73 21.73 23.62
CA ASN A 152 -23.02 22.77 24.61
C ASN A 152 -21.84 23.06 25.57
N ASN A 153 -20.61 23.12 25.05
CA ASN A 153 -19.37 23.30 25.81
C ASN A 153 -19.04 22.20 26.84
N GLN A 154 -19.79 21.10 26.87
CA GLN A 154 -19.49 19.92 27.66
C GLN A 154 -18.94 18.82 26.75
N ILE A 155 -17.97 18.03 27.26
CA ILE A 155 -17.46 16.88 26.52
C ILE A 155 -18.55 15.81 26.51
N SER A 156 -19.08 15.53 25.32
CA SER A 156 -20.16 14.56 25.07
C SER A 156 -19.64 13.23 24.51
N GLY A 157 -18.37 13.20 24.10
CA GLY A 157 -17.70 11.98 23.63
C GLY A 157 -16.24 12.21 23.26
N LEU A 158 -15.59 11.15 22.80
CA LEU A 158 -14.23 11.18 22.23
C LEU A 158 -14.29 10.61 20.82
N ALA A 159 -13.83 11.38 19.84
CA ALA A 159 -13.58 10.91 18.49
C ALA A 159 -12.15 10.35 18.43
N LEU A 160 -12.01 9.10 18.00
CA LEU A 160 -10.72 8.50 17.71
C LEU A 160 -10.38 8.78 16.25
N ASN A 161 -9.37 9.61 16.01
CA ASN A 161 -8.90 9.95 14.67
C ASN A 161 -7.58 9.24 14.41
N ASN A 162 -7.50 8.47 13.32
CA ASN A 162 -6.22 7.98 12.83
C ASN A 162 -5.50 9.12 12.09
N VAL A 163 -4.24 9.34 12.42
CA VAL A 163 -3.42 10.43 11.89
C VAL A 163 -2.17 9.84 11.25
N LEU A 164 -1.93 10.16 9.97
CA LEU A 164 -0.64 9.92 9.31
C LEU A 164 0.21 11.16 9.50
N LYS A 165 1.38 10.97 10.09
CA LYS A 165 2.43 11.96 10.13
C LYS A 165 3.49 11.62 9.10
N LEU A 166 3.76 12.54 8.20
CA LEU A 166 4.88 12.51 7.27
C LEU A 166 5.95 13.49 7.74
N ARG A 167 7.21 13.08 7.66
CA ARG A 167 8.38 13.91 7.96
C ARG A 167 9.18 14.11 6.68
N PHE A 168 9.57 15.35 6.41
CA PHE A 168 10.28 15.72 5.20
C PHE A 168 11.42 16.69 5.49
N ARG A 169 12.50 16.61 4.71
CA ARG A 169 13.63 17.51 4.76
C ARG A 169 13.40 18.63 3.73
N GLY A 170 13.22 19.85 4.22
CA GLY A 170 13.10 21.04 3.38
C GLY A 170 14.43 21.44 2.75
N GLU A 171 14.38 22.45 1.87
CA GLU A 171 15.55 22.96 1.13
C GLU A 171 16.71 23.39 2.04
N ASN A 172 16.43 23.79 3.29
CA ASN A 172 17.42 24.20 4.29
C ASN A 172 17.92 23.06 5.20
N GLN A 173 17.67 21.80 4.84
CA GLN A 173 17.90 20.61 5.70
C GLN A 173 17.06 20.54 6.99
N GLU A 174 16.12 21.46 7.19
CA GLU A 174 15.18 21.41 8.32
C GLU A 174 14.14 20.30 8.14
N GLU A 175 13.87 19.56 9.21
CA GLU A 175 12.87 18.48 9.24
C GLU A 175 11.49 19.06 9.55
N ASN A 176 10.64 19.12 8.54
CA ASN A 176 9.26 19.57 8.62
C ASN A 176 8.29 18.38 8.74
N GLN A 177 7.10 18.62 9.28
CA GLN A 177 6.11 17.58 9.58
C GLN A 177 4.73 17.98 9.06
N MET A 178 4.06 17.04 8.37
CA MET A 178 2.67 17.17 7.94
C MET A 178 1.83 16.09 8.60
N PHE A 179 0.62 16.47 8.99
CA PHE A 179 -0.34 15.61 9.64
C PHE A 179 -1.59 15.51 8.78
N PHE A 180 -2.03 14.29 8.49
CA PHE A 180 -3.27 14.01 7.78
C PHE A 180 -4.18 13.25 8.73
N SER A 181 -5.35 13.84 9.03
CA SER A 181 -6.44 13.12 9.69
C SER A 181 -7.12 12.23 8.64
N PHE A 182 -7.66 11.07 9.01
CA PHE A 182 -8.43 10.24 8.08
C PHE A 182 -9.85 10.07 8.57
N ASP A 183 -10.75 10.98 8.16
CA ASP A 183 -12.09 10.55 7.80
C ASP A 183 -12.12 10.09 6.32
N ALA A 184 -13.24 9.52 5.88
CA ALA A 184 -13.35 8.96 4.52
C ALA A 184 -13.21 10.02 3.42
N ASP A 185 -13.53 11.28 3.73
CA ASP A 185 -13.42 12.41 2.82
C ASP A 185 -11.96 12.88 2.72
N ASP A 186 -11.22 12.89 3.82
CA ASP A 186 -9.78 13.19 3.84
C ASP A 186 -8.93 12.13 3.10
N LEU A 187 -9.35 10.85 3.12
CA LEU A 187 -8.72 9.80 2.31
C LEU A 187 -8.88 10.10 0.81
N ASN A 188 -10.06 10.57 0.40
CA ASN A 188 -10.31 11.00 -0.99
C ASN A 188 -9.54 12.28 -1.34
N GLU A 189 -9.40 13.23 -0.42
CA GLU A 189 -8.58 14.43 -0.63
C GLU A 189 -7.10 14.08 -0.79
N LEU A 190 -6.58 13.14 0.01
CA LEU A 190 -5.23 12.62 -0.15
C LEU A 190 -5.07 11.92 -1.51
N ILE A 191 -6.02 11.07 -1.92
CA ILE A 191 -6.02 10.42 -3.24
C ILE A 191 -5.99 11.46 -4.37
N ASN A 192 -6.80 12.53 -4.26
CA ASN A 192 -6.85 13.59 -5.25
C ASN A 192 -5.52 14.37 -5.30
N LYS A 193 -4.98 14.79 -4.16
CA LYS A 193 -3.67 15.47 -4.08
C LYS A 193 -2.53 14.60 -4.63
N LEU A 194 -2.56 13.30 -4.42
CA LEU A 194 -1.58 12.38 -4.98
C LEU A 194 -1.71 12.23 -6.51
N THR A 195 -2.93 12.29 -7.02
CA THR A 195 -3.20 12.28 -8.46
C THR A 195 -2.71 13.57 -9.11
N GLU A 196 -3.03 14.73 -8.53
CA GLU A 196 -2.54 16.05 -8.97
C GLU A 196 -1.01 16.16 -8.95
N LEU A 197 -0.37 15.65 -7.89
CA LEU A 197 1.09 15.62 -7.80
C LEU A 197 1.71 14.70 -8.85
N LYS A 198 1.07 13.56 -9.15
CA LYS A 198 1.54 12.65 -10.21
C LYS A 198 1.43 13.29 -11.59
N GLU A 199 0.31 13.91 -11.89
CA GLU A 199 0.09 14.64 -13.15
C GLU A 199 1.06 15.82 -13.27
N SER A 200 1.32 16.55 -12.20
CA SER A 200 2.30 17.64 -12.16
C SER A 200 3.73 17.14 -12.39
N ASN A 201 4.08 15.97 -11.85
CA ASN A 201 5.40 15.36 -12.02
C ASN A 201 5.58 14.76 -13.44
N GLU A 202 4.52 14.19 -14.02
CA GLU A 202 4.50 13.77 -15.43
C GLU A 202 4.61 14.97 -16.39
N LEU A 203 3.94 16.09 -16.09
CA LEU A 203 4.05 17.35 -16.84
C LEU A 203 5.46 17.96 -16.74
N LEU A 204 6.07 17.93 -15.56
CA LEU A 204 7.46 18.38 -15.38
C LEU A 204 8.43 17.51 -16.20
N LYS A 205 8.29 16.17 -16.15
CA LYS A 205 9.12 15.27 -16.97
C LYS A 205 8.91 15.45 -18.47
N ALA A 206 7.68 15.69 -18.92
CA ALA A 206 7.40 16.02 -20.31
C ALA A 206 8.09 17.33 -20.73
N LYS A 207 8.00 18.37 -19.89
CA LYS A 207 8.62 19.67 -20.13
C LYS A 207 10.15 19.62 -20.14
N TYR A 208 10.76 18.80 -19.28
CA TYR A 208 12.22 18.60 -19.26
C TYR A 208 12.73 17.69 -20.40
N ASN A 209 11.88 16.87 -21.03
CA ASN A 209 12.25 16.10 -22.23
C ASN A 209 12.18 16.94 -23.51
N ASP A 210 11.35 17.98 -23.56
CA ASP A 210 11.28 18.92 -24.69
C ASP A 210 12.45 19.93 -24.71
N ASP A 211 13.15 20.11 -23.58
CA ASP A 211 14.31 21.00 -23.46
C ASP A 211 15.68 20.31 -23.69
N ILE A 212 15.71 19.02 -24.08
CA ILE A 212 16.96 18.37 -24.53
C ILE A 212 17.17 18.70 -26.02
N ILE A 213 17.77 19.87 -26.27
CA ILE A 213 18.52 20.12 -27.49
C ILE A 213 19.76 19.24 -27.45
N TYR A 214 19.81 18.22 -28.31
CA TYR A 214 21.07 17.55 -28.61
C TYR A 214 22.00 18.57 -29.28
N ILE A 215 23.11 18.90 -28.61
CA ILE A 215 24.34 19.40 -29.24
C ILE A 215 25.38 18.30 -29.13
#